data_AF-A0A7C2QVY8-F1
#
_entry.id   AF-A0A7C2QVY8-F1
#
_cell.length_a   1.000
_cell.length_b   1.000
_cell.length_c   1.000
_cell.angle_alpha   90.00
_cell.angle_beta   90.00
_cell.angle_gamma   90.00
#
_symmetry.space_group_name_H-M   'P 1'
#
loop_
_entity.id
_entity.type
_entity.pdbx_description
1 polymer ?
#
loop_
_entity_poly.entity_id
_entity_poly.type
_entity_poly.pdbx_seq_one_letter_code
_entity_poly.pdbx_strand_id
1 'polypeptide(L)'
;MRDQRFALLDPDSKAYERGIETMEGTANYIQCQVEGREQPHLPDGGFDAEDVRNRAYRTGTAWAFLLDRFSPGWRETFGADDSLFLDAMLAGTLRDNPQPVKPGAFRDSEIAAIKEAAQRDVQTVLKRRSARLEEFESIHGWRVVIEADRSSPLWPQGFDPLNVHLVEGGVLHSRFIKLGNESGNMEVMGMTSLTEEIGPHPLFNGVLRIVVAGFESEPSATAEGDRVHVNSVGFKANFTGASIERVNQEVVIRLHMQ
;
A
#
# COMPACT_ATOMS: atom_id res chain seq x y z
N MET A 1 -10.47 17.28 -14.81
CA MET A 1 -9.40 17.19 -13.78
C MET A 1 -8.81 15.79 -13.63
N ARG A 2 -9.57 14.68 -13.78
CA ARG A 2 -9.00 13.31 -13.69
C ARG A 2 -7.85 13.09 -14.67
N ASP A 3 -8.03 13.40 -15.96
CA ASP A 3 -6.96 13.23 -16.97
C ASP A 3 -5.71 14.04 -16.65
N GLN A 4 -5.90 15.27 -16.16
CA GLN A 4 -4.80 16.13 -15.72
C GLN A 4 -4.04 15.52 -14.53
N ARG A 5 -4.75 14.93 -13.56
CA ARG A 5 -4.13 14.21 -12.44
C ARG A 5 -3.41 12.95 -12.92
N PHE A 6 -4.07 12.16 -13.76
CA PHE A 6 -3.50 10.93 -14.32
C PHE A 6 -2.26 11.22 -15.16
N ALA A 7 -2.17 12.37 -15.83
CA ALA A 7 -0.96 12.77 -16.54
C ALA A 7 0.27 12.97 -15.62
N LEU A 8 0.05 13.22 -14.32
CA LEU A 8 1.12 13.40 -13.32
C LEU A 8 1.53 12.09 -12.63
N LEU A 9 0.79 11.00 -12.83
CA LEU A 9 1.10 9.70 -12.24
C LEU A 9 1.94 8.84 -13.19
N ASP A 10 2.70 7.91 -12.63
CA ASP A 10 3.31 6.82 -13.38
C ASP A 10 2.24 5.80 -13.85
N PRO A 11 2.56 4.94 -14.83
CA PRO A 11 1.61 3.96 -15.36
C PRO A 11 1.08 2.97 -14.31
N ASP A 12 1.92 2.52 -13.38
CA ASP A 12 1.54 1.49 -12.40
C ASP A 12 0.57 2.06 -11.37
N SER A 13 0.78 3.29 -10.90
CA SER A 13 -0.18 4.01 -10.04
C SER A 13 -1.55 4.19 -10.72
N LYS A 14 -1.58 4.51 -12.02
CA LYS A 14 -2.84 4.63 -12.77
C LYS A 14 -3.55 3.29 -12.91
N ALA A 15 -2.79 2.25 -13.24
CA ALA A 15 -3.32 0.89 -13.39
C ALA A 15 -3.85 0.36 -12.06
N TYR A 16 -3.15 0.63 -10.95
CA TYR A 16 -3.60 0.29 -9.61
C TYR A 16 -4.93 0.96 -9.26
N GLU A 17 -5.04 2.29 -9.39
CA GLU A 17 -6.29 3.00 -9.04
C GLU A 17 -7.46 2.50 -9.89
N ARG A 18 -7.26 2.35 -11.20
CA ARG A 18 -8.31 1.84 -12.11
C ARG A 18 -8.67 0.38 -11.85
N GLY A 19 -7.67 -0.46 -11.53
CA GLY A 19 -7.91 -1.86 -11.18
C GLY A 19 -8.77 -2.01 -9.93
N ILE A 20 -8.50 -1.20 -8.90
CA ILE A 20 -9.33 -1.17 -7.70
C ILE A 20 -10.74 -0.64 -8.00
N GLU A 21 -10.88 0.43 -8.79
CA GLU A 21 -12.19 0.92 -9.23
C GLU A 21 -13.00 -0.16 -9.96
N THR A 22 -12.36 -0.89 -10.88
CA THR A 22 -12.95 -1.98 -11.67
C THR A 22 -13.35 -3.16 -10.80
N MET A 23 -12.49 -3.62 -9.89
CA MET A 23 -12.75 -4.80 -9.07
C MET A 23 -13.68 -4.50 -7.89
N GLU A 24 -13.23 -3.60 -7.02
CA GLU A 24 -13.84 -3.39 -5.71
C GLU A 24 -14.99 -2.37 -5.80
N GLY A 25 -14.84 -1.39 -6.69
CA GLY A 25 -15.90 -0.42 -6.95
C GLY A 25 -17.15 -1.05 -7.59
N THR A 26 -16.99 -2.03 -8.48
CA THR A 26 -18.13 -2.75 -9.06
C THR A 26 -18.76 -3.72 -8.06
N ALA A 27 -17.96 -4.41 -7.23
CA ALA A 27 -18.47 -5.24 -6.15
C ALA A 27 -19.32 -4.41 -5.16
N ASN A 28 -18.83 -3.24 -4.75
CA ASN A 28 -19.56 -2.32 -3.88
C ASN A 28 -20.80 -1.72 -4.58
N TYR A 29 -20.77 -1.51 -5.90
CA TYR A 29 -21.96 -1.13 -6.66
C TYR A 29 -23.04 -2.24 -6.63
N ILE A 30 -22.67 -3.51 -6.79
CA ILE A 30 -23.63 -4.63 -6.68
C ILE A 30 -24.25 -4.66 -5.28
N GLN A 31 -23.46 -4.45 -4.23
CA GLN A 31 -23.99 -4.30 -2.88
C GLN A 31 -25.00 -3.15 -2.79
N CYS A 32 -24.69 -1.97 -3.35
CA CYS A 32 -25.62 -0.84 -3.38
C CYS A 32 -26.95 -1.20 -4.07
N GLN A 33 -26.91 -1.94 -5.19
CA GLN A 33 -28.11 -2.39 -5.90
C GLN A 33 -28.96 -3.34 -5.05
N VAL A 34 -28.34 -4.30 -4.36
CA VAL A 34 -29.05 -5.22 -3.45
C VAL A 34 -29.67 -4.48 -2.26
N GLU A 35 -29.01 -3.44 -1.76
CA GLU A 35 -29.52 -2.56 -0.70
C GLU A 35 -30.60 -1.57 -1.20
N GLY A 36 -30.92 -1.56 -2.49
CA GLY A 36 -31.91 -0.64 -3.07
C GLY A 36 -31.44 0.82 -3.13
N ARG A 37 -30.13 1.07 -3.14
CA ARG A 37 -29.58 2.43 -3.28
C ARG A 37 -29.61 2.87 -4.74
N GLU A 38 -30.14 4.07 -4.97
CA GLU A 38 -30.25 4.66 -6.31
C GLU A 38 -29.05 5.53 -6.70
N GLN A 39 -28.14 5.80 -5.75
CA GLN A 39 -26.99 6.67 -5.97
C GLN A 39 -25.75 6.21 -5.20
N PRO A 40 -24.53 6.51 -5.70
CA PRO A 40 -23.31 6.25 -4.97
C PRO A 40 -23.24 7.16 -3.74
N HIS A 41 -22.62 6.67 -2.67
CA HIS A 41 -22.28 7.49 -1.52
C HIS A 41 -20.83 7.96 -1.64
N LEU A 42 -20.64 9.28 -1.80
CA LEU A 42 -19.36 9.95 -1.65
C LEU A 42 -19.37 10.75 -0.34
N PRO A 43 -18.33 10.69 0.49
CA PRO A 43 -18.27 11.45 1.72
C PRO A 43 -18.20 12.96 1.45
N ASP A 44 -19.01 13.76 2.16
CA ASP A 44 -19.05 15.23 1.99
C ASP A 44 -17.69 15.89 2.28
N GLY A 45 -16.95 15.34 3.25
CA GLY A 45 -15.59 15.79 3.60
C GLY A 45 -14.49 15.32 2.65
N GLY A 46 -14.83 14.51 1.63
CA GLY A 46 -13.86 13.89 0.75
C GLY A 46 -13.09 12.73 1.43
N PHE A 47 -11.90 12.46 0.92
CA PHE A 47 -11.03 11.37 1.36
C PHE A 47 -9.73 11.93 1.91
N ASP A 48 -9.18 11.29 2.93
CA ASP A 48 -7.81 11.53 3.36
C ASP A 48 -6.85 11.30 2.18
N ALA A 49 -5.76 12.07 2.13
CA ALA A 49 -4.79 12.03 1.03
C ALA A 49 -4.19 10.64 0.78
N GLU A 50 -4.02 9.86 1.86
CA GLU A 50 -3.49 8.49 1.82
C GLU A 50 -4.59 7.42 1.60
N ASP A 51 -5.87 7.77 1.67
CA ASP A 51 -7.01 6.84 1.58
C ASP A 51 -7.40 6.51 0.12
N VAL A 52 -6.38 6.22 -0.70
CA VAL A 52 -6.52 5.97 -2.14
C VAL A 52 -7.41 4.76 -2.42
N ARG A 53 -7.31 3.71 -1.59
CA ARG A 53 -8.08 2.47 -1.76
C ARG A 53 -9.58 2.69 -1.58
N ASN A 54 -10.00 3.27 -0.46
CA ASN A 54 -11.41 3.57 -0.22
C ASN A 54 -11.94 4.59 -1.22
N ARG A 55 -11.12 5.61 -1.59
CA ARG A 55 -11.47 6.52 -2.68
C ARG A 55 -11.80 5.76 -3.95
N ALA A 56 -10.94 4.83 -4.37
CA ALA A 56 -11.13 4.01 -5.56
C ALA A 56 -12.37 3.10 -5.47
N TYR A 57 -12.70 2.58 -4.29
CA TYR A 57 -13.95 1.81 -4.09
C TYR A 57 -15.17 2.71 -4.40
N ARG A 58 -15.18 3.92 -3.84
CA ARG A 58 -16.30 4.86 -3.99
C ARG A 58 -16.39 5.45 -5.40
N THR A 59 -15.26 5.81 -6.02
CA THR A 59 -15.26 6.33 -7.39
C THR A 59 -15.60 5.25 -8.40
N GLY A 60 -15.13 4.01 -8.23
CA GLY A 60 -15.53 2.88 -9.06
C GLY A 60 -17.03 2.61 -9.00
N THR A 61 -17.61 2.63 -7.78
CA THR A 61 -19.07 2.56 -7.62
C THR A 61 -19.79 3.69 -8.33
N ALA A 62 -19.30 4.93 -8.23
CA ALA A 62 -19.89 6.07 -8.91
C ALA A 62 -19.82 5.93 -10.45
N TRP A 63 -18.72 5.41 -11.00
CA TRP A 63 -18.62 5.11 -12.42
C TRP A 63 -19.65 4.08 -12.88
N ALA A 64 -19.86 3.01 -12.11
CA ALA A 64 -20.86 1.99 -12.42
C ALA A 64 -22.29 2.57 -12.43
N PHE A 65 -22.65 3.42 -11.46
CA PHE A 65 -23.94 4.13 -11.48
C PHE A 65 -24.11 5.05 -12.70
N LEU A 66 -23.04 5.75 -13.11
CA LEU A 66 -23.08 6.57 -14.31
C LEU A 66 -23.21 5.72 -15.58
N LEU A 67 -22.51 4.58 -15.66
CA LEU A 67 -22.63 3.65 -16.77
C LEU A 67 -24.04 3.05 -16.87
N ASP A 68 -24.68 2.71 -15.76
CA ASP A 68 -26.08 2.28 -15.76
C ASP A 68 -27.02 3.32 -16.36
N ARG A 69 -26.75 4.60 -16.11
CA ARG A 69 -27.55 5.71 -16.63
C ARG A 69 -27.30 5.98 -18.11
N PHE A 70 -26.05 5.95 -18.56
CA PHE A 70 -25.65 6.41 -19.90
C PHE A 70 -25.42 5.26 -20.90
N SER A 71 -25.15 4.05 -20.43
CA SER A 71 -24.96 2.84 -21.23
C SER A 71 -25.68 1.65 -20.57
N PRO A 72 -27.02 1.61 -20.58
CA PRO A 72 -27.75 0.45 -20.09
C PRO A 72 -27.26 -0.83 -20.81
N GLY A 73 -26.90 -1.86 -20.04
CA GLY A 73 -26.30 -3.09 -20.58
C GLY A 73 -24.77 -3.11 -20.64
N TRP A 74 -24.06 -2.06 -20.18
CA TRP A 74 -22.58 -2.02 -20.14
C TRP A 74 -21.94 -3.25 -19.46
N ARG A 75 -22.68 -3.89 -18.55
CA ARG A 75 -22.25 -5.11 -17.85
C ARG A 75 -22.06 -6.32 -18.76
N GLU A 76 -22.73 -6.37 -19.91
CA GLU A 76 -22.62 -7.47 -20.88
C GLU A 76 -21.27 -7.47 -21.60
N THR A 77 -20.63 -6.30 -21.70
CA THR A 77 -19.33 -6.11 -22.35
C THR A 77 -18.21 -5.86 -21.35
N PHE A 78 -18.54 -5.53 -20.11
CA PHE A 78 -17.59 -5.35 -19.02
C PHE A 78 -16.87 -6.67 -18.67
N GLY A 79 -15.53 -6.63 -18.64
CA GLY A 79 -14.71 -7.81 -18.38
C GLY A 79 -14.46 -8.71 -19.59
N ALA A 80 -14.98 -8.36 -20.78
CA ALA A 80 -14.61 -9.04 -22.02
C ALA A 80 -13.21 -8.62 -22.54
N ASP A 81 -12.73 -7.46 -22.09
CA ASP A 81 -11.42 -6.90 -22.40
C ASP A 81 -10.83 -6.30 -21.11
N ASP A 82 -9.77 -6.93 -20.60
CA ASP A 82 -9.08 -6.51 -19.37
C ASP A 82 -8.39 -5.14 -19.49
N SER A 83 -8.27 -4.59 -20.70
CA SER A 83 -7.74 -3.25 -20.93
C SER A 83 -8.80 -2.14 -20.83
N LEU A 84 -10.09 -2.49 -20.76
CA LEU A 84 -11.18 -1.54 -20.63
C LEU A 84 -11.51 -1.23 -19.16
N PHE A 85 -11.23 0.01 -18.78
CA PHE A 85 -11.57 0.54 -17.45
C PHE A 85 -12.89 1.32 -17.47
N LEU A 86 -13.56 1.39 -16.32
CA LEU A 86 -14.88 2.04 -16.17
C LEU A 86 -14.91 3.49 -16.66
N ASP A 87 -13.86 4.26 -16.39
CA ASP A 87 -13.74 5.66 -16.82
C ASP A 87 -13.60 5.79 -18.34
N ALA A 88 -12.83 4.90 -18.97
CA ALA A 88 -12.67 4.84 -20.42
C ALA A 88 -13.97 4.41 -21.12
N MET A 89 -14.69 3.42 -20.58
CA MET A 89 -16.00 3.01 -21.09
C MET A 89 -16.99 4.17 -21.07
N LEU A 90 -17.11 4.86 -19.92
CA LEU A 90 -18.01 6.00 -19.79
C LEU A 90 -17.62 7.15 -20.72
N ALA A 91 -16.33 7.45 -20.86
CA ALA A 91 -15.84 8.46 -21.80
C ALA A 91 -16.22 8.12 -23.25
N GLY A 92 -16.12 6.85 -23.65
CA GLY A 92 -16.57 6.36 -24.95
C GLY A 92 -18.08 6.56 -25.14
N THR A 93 -18.89 6.09 -24.18
CA THR A 93 -20.34 6.27 -24.19
C THR A 93 -20.75 7.73 -24.34
N LEU A 94 -20.11 8.64 -23.59
CA LEU A 94 -20.46 10.06 -23.62
C LEU A 94 -20.05 10.74 -24.93
N ARG A 95 -18.92 10.34 -25.53
CA ARG A 95 -18.48 10.85 -26.83
C ARG A 95 -19.43 10.44 -27.95
N ASP A 96 -19.93 9.21 -27.90
CA ASP A 96 -20.79 8.64 -28.94
C ASP A 96 -22.27 8.95 -28.68
N ASN A 97 -22.59 9.69 -27.61
CA ASN A 97 -23.94 10.08 -27.24
C ASN A 97 -24.50 11.11 -28.26
N PRO A 98 -25.66 10.83 -28.90
CA PRO A 98 -26.27 11.76 -29.85
C PRO A 98 -26.74 13.07 -29.21
N GLN A 99 -26.96 13.09 -27.89
CA GLN A 99 -27.26 14.30 -27.13
C GLN A 99 -26.00 14.75 -26.38
N PRO A 100 -25.36 15.87 -26.80
CA PRO A 100 -24.14 16.33 -26.17
C PRO A 100 -24.40 16.72 -24.71
N VAL A 101 -23.70 16.04 -23.79
CA VAL A 101 -23.72 16.38 -22.38
C VAL A 101 -22.78 17.57 -22.16
N LYS A 102 -23.29 18.67 -21.61
CA LYS A 102 -22.46 19.82 -21.25
C LYS A 102 -21.58 19.45 -20.06
N PRO A 103 -20.24 19.53 -20.17
CA PRO A 103 -19.36 19.29 -19.03
C PRO A 103 -19.63 20.31 -17.92
N GLY A 104 -19.65 19.84 -16.67
CA GLY A 104 -19.52 20.72 -15.52
C GLY A 104 -18.13 21.35 -15.50
N ALA A 105 -18.06 22.62 -15.07
CA ALA A 105 -16.80 23.33 -14.89
C ALA A 105 -16.71 23.85 -13.46
N PHE A 106 -15.52 23.73 -12.87
CA PHE A 106 -15.22 24.38 -11.59
C PHE A 106 -14.99 25.87 -11.83
N ARG A 107 -15.41 26.68 -10.87
CA ARG A 107 -15.08 28.10 -10.79
C ARG A 107 -13.61 28.25 -10.38
N ASP A 108 -12.99 29.37 -10.76
CA ASP A 108 -11.60 29.65 -10.38
C ASP A 108 -11.37 29.62 -8.87
N SER A 109 -12.35 30.09 -8.09
CA SER A 109 -12.32 30.03 -6.63
C SER A 109 -12.34 28.60 -6.09
N GLU A 110 -13.06 27.68 -6.75
CA GLU A 110 -13.08 26.26 -6.36
C GLU A 110 -11.75 25.60 -6.68
N ILE A 111 -11.17 25.90 -7.86
CA ILE A 111 -9.84 25.40 -8.23
C ILE A 111 -8.78 25.89 -7.25
N ALA A 112 -8.83 27.17 -6.86
CA ALA A 112 -7.91 27.73 -5.87
C ALA A 112 -8.03 27.02 -4.51
N ALA A 113 -9.27 26.83 -4.03
CA ALA A 113 -9.52 26.13 -2.76
C ALA A 113 -9.05 24.65 -2.80
N ILE A 114 -9.26 23.95 -3.91
CA ILE A 114 -8.79 22.56 -4.09
C ILE A 114 -7.26 22.50 -4.05
N LYS A 115 -6.56 23.45 -4.69
CA LYS A 115 -5.09 23.51 -4.66
C LYS A 115 -4.55 23.79 -3.26
N GLU A 116 -5.17 24.71 -2.53
CA GLU A 116 -4.79 25.03 -1.15
C GLU A 116 -5.03 23.83 -0.20
N ALA A 117 -6.15 23.12 -0.37
CA ALA A 117 -6.42 21.88 0.37
C ALA A 117 -5.35 20.82 0.08
N ALA A 118 -5.04 20.58 -1.20
CA ALA A 118 -4.03 19.60 -1.59
C ALA A 118 -2.63 19.93 -1.03
N GLN A 119 -2.26 21.22 -0.94
CA GLN A 119 -1.00 21.63 -0.32
C GLN A 119 -0.97 21.33 1.18
N ARG A 120 -2.07 21.59 1.89
CA ARG A 120 -2.19 21.25 3.33
C ARG A 120 -2.14 19.75 3.57
N ASP A 121 -2.77 18.98 2.69
CA ASP A 121 -2.75 17.53 2.72
C ASP A 121 -1.34 16.97 2.58
N VAL A 122 -0.55 17.49 1.63
CA VAL A 122 0.86 17.11 1.45
C VAL A 122 1.66 17.36 2.73
N GLN A 123 1.52 18.55 3.35
CA GLN A 123 2.21 18.86 4.60
C GLN A 123 1.80 17.93 5.74
N THR A 124 0.51 17.58 5.81
CA THR A 124 -0.03 16.66 6.82
C THR A 124 0.53 15.26 6.64
N VAL A 125 0.60 14.75 5.41
CA VAL A 125 1.19 13.45 5.09
C VAL A 125 2.67 13.42 5.47
N LEU A 126 3.45 14.42 5.06
CA LEU A 126 4.88 14.50 5.41
C LEU A 126 5.11 14.50 6.91
N LYS A 127 4.37 15.34 7.65
CA LYS A 127 4.45 15.38 9.11
C LYS A 127 4.09 14.04 9.76
N ARG A 128 3.05 13.37 9.26
CA ARG A 128 2.60 12.07 9.77
C ARG A 128 3.65 10.97 9.53
N ARG A 129 4.35 11.01 8.39
CA ARG A 129 5.45 10.07 8.09
C ARG A 129 6.63 10.28 9.03
N SER A 130 7.07 11.53 9.21
CA SER A 130 8.15 11.84 10.16
C SER A 130 7.79 11.42 11.58
N ALA A 131 6.58 11.75 12.06
CA ALA A 131 6.14 11.38 13.40
C ALA A 131 6.10 9.85 13.63
N ARG A 132 5.70 9.06 12.61
CA ARG A 132 5.72 7.60 12.71
C ARG A 132 7.12 7.02 12.79
N LEU A 133 8.07 7.60 12.05
CA LEU A 133 9.47 7.20 12.14
C LEU A 133 10.04 7.53 13.52
N GLU A 134 9.82 8.75 14.02
CA GLU A 134 10.22 9.17 15.37
C GLU A 134 9.61 8.24 16.45
N GLU A 135 8.33 7.89 16.32
CA GLU A 135 7.66 6.94 17.21
C GLU A 135 8.37 5.58 17.21
N PHE A 136 8.67 5.02 16.04
CA PHE A 136 9.39 3.76 15.90
C PHE A 136 10.81 3.79 16.48
N GLU A 137 11.53 4.89 16.27
CA GLU A 137 12.88 5.10 16.80
C GLU A 137 12.87 5.25 18.33
N SER A 138 11.80 5.80 18.89
CA SER A 138 11.61 5.96 20.33
C SER A 138 11.22 4.69 21.08
N ILE A 139 10.89 3.59 20.37
CA ILE A 139 10.51 2.31 20.99
C ILE A 139 11.68 1.79 21.82
N HIS A 140 11.46 1.72 23.14
CA HIS A 140 12.41 1.17 24.10
C HIS A 140 12.46 -0.36 24.06
N GLY A 141 13.58 -0.92 24.54
CA GLY A 141 13.80 -2.36 24.63
C GLY A 141 14.78 -2.88 23.60
N TRP A 142 14.90 -4.20 23.53
CA TRP A 142 15.78 -4.86 22.58
C TRP A 142 15.26 -4.74 21.15
N ARG A 143 16.19 -4.83 20.20
CA ARG A 143 15.91 -4.84 18.76
C ARG A 143 16.48 -6.09 18.13
N VAL A 144 15.78 -6.64 17.13
CA VAL A 144 16.35 -7.62 16.20
C VAL A 144 16.56 -6.94 14.86
N VAL A 145 17.78 -7.02 14.34
CA VAL A 145 18.14 -6.53 13.01
C VAL A 145 18.48 -7.73 12.15
N ILE A 146 17.85 -7.86 10.98
CA ILE A 146 18.28 -8.82 9.96
C ILE A 146 18.80 -8.05 8.77
N GLU A 147 20.01 -8.39 8.34
CA GLU A 147 20.69 -7.83 7.18
C GLU A 147 20.91 -8.93 6.13
N ALA A 148 20.31 -8.73 4.96
CA ALA A 148 20.51 -9.59 3.79
C ALA A 148 21.74 -9.14 2.99
N ASP A 149 22.32 -10.06 2.24
CA ASP A 149 23.29 -9.70 1.20
C ASP A 149 22.56 -9.06 0.00
N ARG A 150 23.17 -8.07 -0.64
CA ARG A 150 22.56 -7.39 -1.80
C ARG A 150 22.26 -8.30 -2.98
N SER A 151 23.03 -9.37 -3.16
CA SER A 151 22.81 -10.37 -4.20
C SER A 151 21.70 -11.37 -3.86
N SER A 152 21.27 -11.43 -2.59
CA SER A 152 20.21 -12.32 -2.09
C SER A 152 19.24 -11.59 -1.15
N PRO A 153 18.48 -10.60 -1.65
CA PRO A 153 17.48 -9.87 -0.86
C PRO A 153 16.47 -10.77 -0.16
N LEU A 154 15.87 -10.23 0.90
CA LEU A 154 14.63 -10.75 1.43
C LEU A 154 13.43 -10.28 0.58
N TRP A 155 12.48 -11.19 0.33
CA TRP A 155 11.29 -10.90 -0.46
C TRP A 155 10.02 -10.98 0.40
N PRO A 156 9.03 -10.08 0.21
CA PRO A 156 7.71 -10.22 0.81
C PRO A 156 7.05 -11.55 0.44
N GLN A 157 6.74 -12.36 1.46
CA GLN A 157 5.98 -13.61 1.31
C GLN A 157 4.54 -13.46 1.85
N GLY A 158 4.31 -12.44 2.67
CA GLY A 158 2.99 -12.05 3.19
C GLY A 158 3.13 -10.80 4.04
N PHE A 159 2.13 -9.92 4.01
CA PHE A 159 2.07 -8.76 4.89
C PHE A 159 0.62 -8.28 4.99
N ASP A 160 0.31 -7.46 5.99
CA ASP A 160 -0.99 -6.80 6.09
C ASP A 160 -0.95 -5.44 5.37
N PRO A 161 -1.55 -5.31 4.17
CA PRO A 161 -1.48 -4.08 3.39
C PRO A 161 -2.21 -2.90 4.03
N LEU A 162 -3.08 -3.12 5.03
CA LEU A 162 -3.77 -2.05 5.75
C LEU A 162 -2.91 -1.46 6.88
N ASN A 163 -1.77 -2.08 7.18
CA ASN A 163 -0.88 -1.73 8.30
C ASN A 163 0.55 -1.45 7.81
N VAL A 164 0.64 -0.78 6.66
CA VAL A 164 1.88 -0.39 5.99
C VAL A 164 1.96 1.13 5.89
N HIS A 165 3.10 1.71 6.26
CA HIS A 165 3.34 3.15 6.20
C HIS A 165 4.70 3.44 5.58
N LEU A 166 4.70 4.19 4.47
CA LEU A 166 5.94 4.71 3.89
C LEU A 166 6.50 5.81 4.80
N VAL A 167 7.78 5.72 5.16
CA VAL A 167 8.51 6.71 5.94
C VAL A 167 9.83 7.05 5.25
N GLU A 168 10.60 7.98 5.81
CA GLU A 168 11.96 8.20 5.34
C GLU A 168 12.81 6.95 5.59
N GLY A 169 13.56 6.52 4.59
CA GLY A 169 14.46 5.36 4.68
C GLY A 169 13.79 3.98 4.61
N GLY A 170 12.47 3.89 4.46
CA GLY A 170 11.83 2.58 4.28
C GLY A 170 10.33 2.54 4.55
N VAL A 171 9.85 1.34 4.90
CA VAL A 171 8.44 1.06 5.14
C VAL A 171 8.24 0.44 6.52
N LEU A 172 7.36 1.07 7.30
CA LEU A 172 6.90 0.54 8.57
C LEU A 172 5.76 -0.45 8.36
N HIS A 173 5.85 -1.58 9.05
CA HIS A 173 4.81 -2.59 9.17
C HIS A 173 4.40 -2.64 10.63
N SER A 174 3.15 -2.32 10.94
CA SER A 174 2.68 -2.20 12.33
C SER A 174 1.93 -3.43 12.84
N ARG A 175 1.70 -4.43 11.98
CA ARG A 175 0.96 -5.64 12.35
C ARG A 175 1.59 -6.93 11.87
N PHE A 176 1.77 -7.11 10.56
CA PHE A 176 2.22 -8.38 10.01
C PHE A 176 3.12 -8.19 8.81
N ILE A 177 4.28 -8.83 8.84
CA ILE A 177 5.12 -9.05 7.68
C ILE A 177 5.86 -10.38 7.79
N LYS A 178 5.95 -11.08 6.67
CA LYS A 178 6.75 -12.27 6.46
C LYS A 178 7.68 -12.03 5.28
N LEU A 179 8.97 -12.21 5.52
CA LEU A 179 10.03 -12.06 4.53
C LEU A 179 10.81 -13.36 4.38
N GLY A 180 11.37 -13.61 3.20
CA GLY A 180 12.32 -14.71 3.03
C GLY A 180 13.00 -14.75 1.68
N ASN A 181 13.98 -15.63 1.59
CA ASN A 181 14.77 -15.93 0.40
C ASN A 181 15.17 -17.43 0.44
N GLU A 182 16.12 -17.84 -0.39
CA GLU A 182 16.59 -19.23 -0.43
C GLU A 182 17.27 -19.67 0.88
N SER A 183 17.88 -18.74 1.62
CA SER A 183 18.53 -18.99 2.89
C SER A 183 17.55 -19.16 4.05
N GLY A 184 16.28 -18.79 3.91
CA GLY A 184 15.29 -18.95 4.96
C GLY A 184 14.20 -17.88 4.99
N ASN A 185 13.57 -17.72 6.15
CA ASN A 185 12.46 -16.77 6.31
C ASN A 185 12.36 -16.24 7.75
N MET A 186 11.60 -15.16 7.86
CA MET A 186 11.23 -14.54 9.12
C MET A 186 9.79 -14.04 9.07
N GLU A 187 9.19 -13.92 10.25
CA GLU A 187 7.82 -13.47 10.45
C GLU A 187 7.76 -12.54 11.67
N VAL A 188 7.10 -11.40 11.49
CA VAL A 188 6.73 -10.44 12.53
C VAL A 188 5.22 -10.42 12.62
N MET A 189 4.67 -10.59 13.83
CA MET A 189 3.23 -10.54 14.09
C MET A 189 2.96 -9.78 15.39
N GLY A 190 2.17 -8.70 15.29
CA GLY A 190 1.78 -7.87 16.43
C GLY A 190 2.90 -6.95 16.95
N MET A 191 3.98 -6.78 16.19
CA MET A 191 5.07 -5.86 16.50
C MET A 191 5.31 -4.89 15.34
N THR A 192 5.90 -3.74 15.64
CA THR A 192 6.33 -2.79 14.61
C THR A 192 7.71 -3.15 14.08
N SER A 193 7.85 -3.11 12.76
CA SER A 193 9.12 -3.33 12.07
C SER A 193 9.33 -2.36 10.92
N LEU A 194 10.57 -1.96 10.70
CA LEU A 194 10.99 -1.11 9.57
C LEU A 194 11.76 -1.95 8.56
N THR A 195 11.33 -1.97 7.30
CA THR A 195 12.06 -2.58 6.18
C THR A 195 12.72 -1.50 5.34
N GLU A 196 13.98 -1.73 4.96
CA GLU A 196 14.77 -0.88 4.07
C GLU A 196 15.07 -1.62 2.76
N GLU A 197 15.02 -0.91 1.65
CA GLU A 197 15.01 -1.45 0.30
C GLU A 197 16.38 -1.57 -0.38
N ILE A 198 16.44 -2.39 -1.43
CA ILE A 198 17.61 -2.51 -2.33
C ILE A 198 17.48 -1.63 -3.59
N GLY A 199 16.30 -1.07 -3.86
CA GLY A 199 16.03 -0.34 -5.10
C GLY A 199 14.88 0.67 -5.00
N PRO A 200 14.40 1.20 -6.14
CA PRO A 200 13.44 2.30 -6.17
C PRO A 200 12.08 2.01 -5.51
N HIS A 201 11.62 0.76 -5.57
CA HIS A 201 10.41 0.31 -4.89
C HIS A 201 10.75 -0.25 -3.53
N PRO A 202 10.09 0.20 -2.45
CA PRO A 202 10.50 -0.10 -1.08
C PRO A 202 10.31 -1.56 -0.62
N LEU A 203 9.81 -2.44 -1.49
CA LEU A 203 9.46 -3.84 -1.16
C LEU A 203 9.67 -4.77 -2.35
N PHE A 204 9.24 -4.35 -3.56
CA PHE A 204 9.28 -5.20 -4.76
C PHE A 204 10.61 -5.20 -5.51
N ASN A 205 11.61 -4.47 -5.02
CA ASN A 205 13.00 -4.66 -5.45
C ASN A 205 13.84 -5.46 -4.45
N GLY A 206 13.19 -6.02 -3.41
CA GLY A 206 13.85 -6.72 -2.33
C GLY A 206 14.15 -5.82 -1.14
N VAL A 207 14.16 -6.45 0.04
CA VAL A 207 14.44 -5.85 1.34
C VAL A 207 15.86 -6.21 1.73
N LEU A 208 16.68 -5.18 2.00
CA LEU A 208 18.06 -5.33 2.45
C LEU A 208 18.13 -5.56 3.95
N ARG A 209 17.32 -4.82 4.69
CA ARG A 209 17.38 -4.75 6.14
C ARG A 209 15.99 -4.71 6.71
N ILE A 210 15.78 -5.43 7.80
CA ILE A 210 14.58 -5.26 8.63
C ILE A 210 15.00 -5.08 10.09
N VAL A 211 14.38 -4.10 10.74
CA VAL A 211 14.55 -3.83 12.17
C VAL A 211 13.22 -4.07 12.86
N VAL A 212 13.20 -4.97 13.85
CA VAL A 212 12.05 -5.24 14.72
C VAL A 212 12.38 -4.69 16.10
N ALA A 213 11.51 -3.87 16.65
CA ALA A 213 11.75 -3.14 17.90
C ALA A 213 10.74 -3.49 18.99
N GLY A 214 11.12 -3.27 20.25
CA GLY A 214 10.20 -3.35 21.38
C GLY A 214 10.20 -4.68 22.13
N PHE A 215 11.29 -5.45 22.06
CA PHE A 215 11.42 -6.67 22.86
C PHE A 215 11.76 -6.32 24.31
N GLU A 216 10.95 -6.77 25.27
CA GLU A 216 11.14 -6.47 26.71
C GLU A 216 12.44 -7.07 27.29
N SER A 217 12.91 -8.17 26.72
CA SER A 217 14.14 -8.86 27.07
C SER A 217 14.92 -9.26 25.82
N GLU A 218 16.18 -9.67 26.00
CA GLU A 218 17.01 -10.15 24.89
C GLU A 218 16.29 -11.28 24.12
N PRO A 219 16.08 -11.11 22.79
CA PRO A 219 15.50 -12.15 21.96
C PRO A 219 16.35 -13.42 21.95
N SER A 220 15.70 -14.58 22.15
CA SER A 220 16.40 -15.86 22.17
C SER A 220 16.85 -16.26 20.77
N ALA A 221 18.12 -15.95 20.45
CA ALA A 221 18.77 -16.29 19.18
C ALA A 221 19.87 -17.33 19.39
N THR A 222 19.72 -18.50 18.75
CA THR A 222 20.67 -19.61 18.83
C THR A 222 21.26 -19.93 17.46
N ALA A 223 22.54 -20.33 17.46
CA ALA A 223 23.23 -20.83 16.28
C ALA A 223 23.55 -22.31 16.47
N GLU A 224 23.12 -23.15 15.53
CA GLU A 224 23.37 -24.59 15.49
C GLU A 224 23.98 -24.94 14.14
N GLY A 225 25.31 -25.08 14.09
CA GLY A 225 26.03 -25.25 12.84
C GLY A 225 25.93 -24.00 11.97
N ASP A 226 25.38 -24.13 10.76
CA ASP A 226 25.11 -23.04 9.81
C ASP A 226 23.73 -22.41 9.99
N ARG A 227 22.92 -22.90 10.93
CA ARG A 227 21.53 -22.46 11.14
C ARG A 227 21.43 -21.45 12.27
N VAL A 228 20.72 -20.36 12.02
CA VAL A 228 20.29 -19.39 13.02
C VAL A 228 18.79 -19.52 13.22
N HIS A 229 18.38 -19.71 14.47
CA HIS A 229 16.99 -19.69 14.90
C HIS A 229 16.77 -18.56 15.89
N VAL A 230 15.69 -17.81 15.69
CA VAL A 230 15.18 -16.88 16.71
C VAL A 230 13.72 -17.15 16.94
N ASN A 231 13.37 -17.25 18.22
CA ASN A 231 11.98 -17.36 18.64
C ASN A 231 11.75 -16.39 19.81
N SER A 232 10.84 -15.46 19.62
CA SER A 232 10.42 -14.49 20.63
C SER A 232 8.94 -14.17 20.42
N VAL A 233 8.29 -13.59 21.43
CA VAL A 233 6.88 -13.20 21.28
C VAL A 233 6.78 -12.21 20.12
N GLY A 234 5.88 -12.50 19.16
CA GLY A 234 5.67 -11.66 17.98
C GLY A 234 6.74 -11.72 16.89
N PHE A 235 7.79 -12.55 17.05
CA PHE A 235 8.89 -12.65 16.09
C PHE A 235 9.46 -14.07 15.97
N LYS A 236 9.60 -14.55 14.74
CA LYS A 236 10.28 -15.82 14.43
C LYS A 236 11.19 -15.65 13.23
N ALA A 237 12.37 -16.26 13.29
CA ALA A 237 13.31 -16.28 12.18
C ALA A 237 14.03 -17.62 12.10
N ASN A 238 14.24 -18.10 10.86
CA ASN A 238 14.98 -19.31 10.56
C ASN A 238 15.81 -19.08 9.31
N PHE A 239 17.13 -19.07 9.45
CA PHE A 239 18.05 -18.89 8.34
C PHE A 239 19.20 -19.89 8.38
N THR A 240 19.71 -20.28 7.20
CA THR A 240 20.96 -21.02 6.99
C THR A 240 22.02 -20.08 6.43
N GLY A 241 23.30 -20.32 6.71
CA GLY A 241 24.38 -19.44 6.24
C GLY A 241 24.32 -18.05 6.88
N ALA A 242 23.99 -17.97 8.17
CA ALA A 242 23.84 -16.72 8.89
C ALA A 242 24.71 -16.67 10.15
N SER A 243 25.08 -15.47 10.57
CA SER A 243 25.80 -15.24 11.83
C SER A 243 25.01 -14.35 12.78
N ILE A 244 25.19 -14.55 14.08
CA ILE A 244 24.59 -13.74 15.14
C ILE A 244 25.67 -12.86 15.77
N GLU A 245 25.41 -11.57 15.83
CA GLU A 245 26.21 -10.58 16.55
C GLU A 245 25.32 -9.93 17.61
N ARG A 246 25.87 -9.68 18.80
CA ARG A 246 25.17 -8.99 19.89
C ARG A 246 25.92 -7.72 20.21
N VAL A 247 25.28 -6.59 20.00
CA VAL A 247 25.87 -5.27 20.24
C VAL A 247 24.85 -4.43 21.00
N ASN A 248 25.20 -3.98 22.21
CA ASN A 248 24.28 -3.24 23.07
C ASN A 248 22.96 -4.01 23.30
N GLN A 249 21.81 -3.38 23.04
CA GLN A 249 20.47 -3.98 23.11
C GLN A 249 19.98 -4.46 21.73
N GLU A 250 20.90 -4.86 20.84
CA GLU A 250 20.58 -5.37 19.52
C GLU A 250 21.11 -6.79 19.31
N VAL A 251 20.25 -7.63 18.73
CA VAL A 251 20.62 -8.92 18.15
C VAL A 251 20.64 -8.74 16.64
N VAL A 252 21.82 -8.79 16.04
CA VAL A 252 22.02 -8.61 14.61
C VAL A 252 22.24 -9.97 13.95
N ILE A 253 21.43 -10.28 12.94
CA ILE A 253 21.54 -11.48 12.11
C ILE A 253 22.00 -11.04 10.74
N ARG A 254 23.18 -11.49 10.33
CA ARG A 254 23.71 -11.22 8.98
C ARG A 254 23.60 -12.48 8.15
N LEU A 255 22.94 -12.37 7.00
CA LEU A 255 22.83 -13.44 6.01
C LEU A 255 24.03 -13.37 5.07
N HIS A 256 24.74 -14.48 4.93
CA HIS A 256 25.89 -14.59 4.03
C HIS A 256 25.48 -15.22 2.70
N MET A 257 26.22 -14.91 1.65
CA MET A 257 26.10 -15.62 0.37
C MET A 257 26.46 -17.10 0.59
N GLN A 258 25.61 -18.02 0.10
CA GLN A 258 25.95 -19.44 0.01
C GLN A 258 26.80 -19.74 -1.21
#